data_AF-A0A945VGZ1-F1
#
_entry.id   AF-A0A945VGZ1-F1
#
_cell.length_a   1.000
_cell.length_b   1.000
_cell.length_c   1.000
_cell.angle_alpha   90.00
_cell.angle_beta   90.00
_cell.angle_gamma   90.00
#
_symmetry.space_group_name_H-M   'P 1'
#
loop_
_entity.id
_entity.type
_entity.pdbx_description
1 polymer ?
#
loop_
_entity_poly.entity_id
_entity_poly.type
_entity_poly.pdbx_seq_one_letter_code
_entity_poly.pdbx_strand_id
1 'polypeptide(L)' 'MKITPKILLVMIFWMTVITGAIFSINAALDIPDEITGPVFFLSIGMTISSTINYYR' A
#
# COMPACT_ATOMS: atom_id res chain seq x y z
N MET A 1 9.51 -19.37 -0.73
CA MET A 1 9.10 -18.54 -1.88
C MET A 1 10.31 -17.78 -2.38
N LYS A 2 10.65 -17.90 -3.67
CA LYS A 2 11.70 -17.04 -4.26
C LYS A 2 11.03 -15.73 -4.67
N ILE A 3 11.29 -14.65 -3.92
CA ILE A 3 10.87 -13.30 -4.34
C ILE A 3 11.56 -13.03 -5.68
N THR A 4 10.76 -13.06 -6.74
CA THR A 4 11.22 -12.85 -8.12
C THR A 4 11.03 -11.37 -8.45
N PRO A 5 11.86 -10.76 -9.32
CA PRO A 5 11.70 -9.36 -9.73
C PRO A 5 10.28 -8.98 -10.20
N LYS A 6 9.52 -9.93 -10.78
CA LYS A 6 8.10 -9.72 -11.12
C LYS A 6 7.24 -9.37 -9.89
N ILE A 7 7.44 -10.07 -8.78
CA ILE A 7 6.70 -9.87 -7.52
C ILE A 7 7.05 -8.50 -6.94
N LEU A 8 8.33 -8.13 -6.95
CA LEU A 8 8.77 -6.80 -6.50
C LEU A 8 8.16 -5.67 -7.33
N LEU A 9 8.09 -5.81 -8.66
CA LEU A 9 7.50 -4.80 -9.54
C LEU A 9 6.01 -4.62 -9.24
N VAL A 10 5.26 -5.71 -9.10
CA VAL A 10 3.83 -5.66 -8.73
C VAL A 10 3.64 -5.06 -7.34
N MET A 11 4.50 -5.40 -6.39
CA MET A 11 4.43 -4.89 -5.02
C MET A 11 4.66 -3.37 -4.97
N ILE A 12 5.71 -2.88 -5.64
CA ILE A 12 6.01 -1.44 -5.72
C ILE A 12 4.87 -0.69 -6.42
N PHE A 13 4.36 -1.24 -7.53
CA PHE A 13 3.23 -0.66 -8.26
C PHE A 13 2.01 -0.46 -7.35
N TRP A 14 1.60 -1.50 -6.61
CA TRP A 14 0.45 -1.39 -5.71
C TRP A 14 0.71 -0.48 -4.51
N MET A 15 1.93 -0.44 -3.98
CA MET A 15 2.30 0.52 -2.94
C MET A 15 2.19 1.97 -3.43
N THR A 16 2.57 2.27 -4.67
CA THR A 16 2.39 3.61 -5.25
C THR A 16 0.92 3.97 -5.41
N VAL A 17 0.10 3.02 -5.90
CA VAL A 17 -1.35 3.23 -6.06
C VAL A 17 -2.02 3.54 -4.73
N ILE A 18 -1.70 2.77 -3.67
CA ILE A 18 -2.30 2.96 -2.35
C ILE A 18 -1.81 4.24 -1.67
N THR A 19 -0.52 4.56 -1.81
CA THR A 19 0.00 5.84 -1.31
C THR A 19 -0.70 7.02 -1.97
N GLY A 20 -0.86 6.98 -3.30
CA GLY A 20 -1.58 8.02 -4.05
C GLY A 20 -3.05 8.12 -3.65
N ALA A 21 -3.73 6.99 -3.45
CA ALA A 21 -5.12 6.97 -2.98
C ALA A 21 -5.28 7.58 -1.58
N ILE A 22 -4.40 7.23 -0.64
CA ILE A 22 -4.49 7.76 0.73
C ILE A 22 -4.17 9.25 0.77
N PHE A 23 -3.14 9.70 0.07
CA PHE A 23 -2.81 11.14 0.01
C PHE A 23 -3.90 11.95 -0.67
N SER A 24 -4.50 11.45 -1.75
CA SER A 24 -5.60 12.14 -2.44
C SER A 24 -6.85 12.22 -1.59
N ILE A 25 -7.20 11.14 -0.87
CA ILE A 25 -8.32 11.14 0.08
C ILE A 25 -8.03 12.10 1.24
N ASN A 26 -6.81 12.07 1.79
CA ASN A 26 -6.40 12.96 2.88
C ASN A 26 -6.52 14.43 2.46
N ALA A 27 -6.04 14.77 1.26
CA ALA A 27 -6.13 16.13 0.73
C ALA A 27 -7.56 16.58 0.39
N ALA A 28 -8.46 15.65 0.04
CA ALA A 28 -9.84 15.96 -0.31
C ALA A 28 -10.78 16.06 0.91
N LEU A 29 -10.50 15.31 1.97
CA LEU A 29 -11.37 15.19 3.15
C LEU A 29 -10.77 15.80 4.43
N ASP A 30 -9.54 16.33 4.36
CA ASP A 30 -8.81 16.95 5.47
C ASP A 30 -8.81 16.06 6.73
N ILE A 31 -8.49 14.77 6.53
CA ILE A 31 -8.56 13.76 7.58
C ILE A 31 -7.43 14.04 8.60
N PRO A 32 -7.69 13.92 9.92
CA PRO A 32 -6.65 14.07 10.93
C PRO A 32 -5.46 13.14 10.68
N ASP A 33 -4.24 13.69 10.74
CA ASP A 33 -3.00 12.92 10.52
C ASP A 33 -2.83 11.73 11.47
N GLU A 34 -3.43 11.84 12.67
CA GLU A 34 -3.50 10.79 13.69
C GLU A 34 -4.21 9.52 13.19
N ILE A 35 -5.10 9.65 12.21
CA ILE A 35 -5.82 8.54 11.55
C ILE A 35 -5.13 8.17 10.25
N THR A 36 -4.68 9.15 9.47
CA THR A 36 -4.04 8.94 8.17
C THR A 36 -2.76 8.12 8.28
N GLY A 37 -1.94 8.34 9.32
CA GLY A 37 -0.71 7.58 9.56
C GLY A 37 -0.95 6.07 9.77
N PRO A 38 -1.77 5.66 10.75
CA PRO A 38 -2.14 4.26 10.95
C PRO A 38 -2.80 3.61 9.73
N VAL A 39 -3.71 4.33 9.05
CA VAL A 39 -4.37 3.83 7.83
C VAL A 39 -3.34 3.58 6.72
N PHE A 40 -2.38 4.48 6.53
CA PHE A 40 -1.28 4.31 5.59
C PHE A 40 -0.41 3.11 5.93
N PHE A 41 0.00 2.95 7.19
CA PHE A 41 0.83 1.83 7.60
C PHE A 41 0.13 0.47 7.39
N LEU A 42 -1.14 0.36 7.80
CA LEU A 42 -1.92 -0.87 7.67
C LEU A 42 -2.20 -1.24 6.22
N SER A 43 -2.54 -0.25 5.39
CA SER A 43 -2.81 -0.46 3.97
C SER A 43 -1.56 -0.91 3.21
N ILE A 44 -0.39 -0.32 3.48
CA ILE A 44 0.88 -0.81 2.91
C ILE A 44 1.18 -2.24 3.37
N GLY A 45 1.04 -2.54 4.67
CA GLY A 45 1.25 -3.90 5.20
C GLY A 45 0.33 -4.94 4.55
N MET A 46 -0.95 -4.61 4.38
CA MET A 46 -1.92 -5.46 3.67
C MET A 46 -1.54 -5.64 2.20
N THR A 47 -1.03 -4.61 1.54
CA THR A 47 -0.60 -4.67 0.13
C THR A 47 0.54 -5.66 -0.07
N ILE A 48 1.56 -5.56 0.78
CA ILE A 48 2.73 -6.44 0.74
C ILE A 48 2.29 -7.88 1.02
N SER A 49 1.50 -8.08 2.08
CA SER A 49 0.96 -9.39 2.44
C SER A 49 0.15 -10.02 1.30
N SER A 50 -0.77 -9.25 0.71
CA SER A 50 -1.62 -9.69 -0.40
C SER A 50 -0.80 -10.00 -1.64
N THR A 51 0.20 -9.19 -1.96
CA THR A 51 1.07 -9.42 -3.12
C THR A 51 1.89 -10.70 -2.94
N ILE A 52 2.48 -10.91 -1.77
CA ILE A 52 3.24 -12.15 -1.49
C ILE A 52 2.31 -13.37 -1.52
N ASN A 53 1.11 -13.25 -0.97
CA ASN A 53 0.14 -14.35 -0.97
C ASN A 53 -0.40 -14.66 -2.37
N TYR A 54 -0.57 -13.67 -3.23
CA TYR A 54 -1.01 -13.87 -4.62
C TYR A 54 -0.03 -14.70 -5.45
N TYR A 55 1.27 -14.60 -5.15
CA TYR A 55 2.34 -15.34 -5.81
C TYR A 55 2.86 -16.55 -5.00
N ARG A 56 2.10 -16.99 -3.99
CA ARG A 56 2.35 -18.21 -3.21
C ARG A 56 2.05 -19.47 -4.01
#